data_AF-A0A2E1W705-F1
#
_entry.id   AF-A0A2E1W705-F1
#
_cell.length_a   1.000
_cell.length_b   1.000
_cell.length_c   1.000
_cell.angle_alpha   90.00
_cell.angle_beta   90.00
_cell.angle_gamma   90.00
#
_symmetry.space_group_name_H-M   'P 1'
#
loop_
_entity.id
_entity.type
_entity.pdbx_description
1 polymer ?
#
loop_
_entity_poly.entity_id
_entity_poly.type
_entity_poly.pdbx_seq_one_letter_code
_entity_poly.pdbx_strand_id
1 'polypeptide(L)' 'MEVKKFKYYEKRPCKFTFRNGKKVFGVIWESSKQKITNYYFISNNEFEKTIKNSKPLEGLPIKIEDVIHAELVY' A
#
# COMPACT_ATOMS: atom_id res chain seq x y z
N MET A 1 -4.87 5.43 -17.93
CA MET A 1 -3.54 4.81 -18.17
C MET A 1 -2.72 4.66 -16.87
N GLU A 2 -3.33 4.76 -15.68
CA GLU A 2 -2.60 4.92 -14.40
C GLU A 2 -2.54 3.67 -13.51
N VAL A 3 -3.42 2.69 -13.72
CA VAL A 3 -3.45 1.43 -12.94
C VAL A 3 -2.15 0.62 -13.08
N LYS A 4 -1.43 0.76 -14.20
CA LYS A 4 -0.16 0.05 -14.44
C LYS A 4 1.01 0.56 -13.57
N LYS A 5 0.97 1.79 -13.06
CA LYS A 5 2.06 2.31 -12.22
C LYS A 5 2.05 1.67 -10.83
N PHE A 6 0.88 1.41 -10.25
CA PHE A 6 0.76 0.82 -8.90
C PHE A 6 1.31 -0.60 -8.78
N LYS A 7 1.25 -1.41 -9.84
CA LYS A 7 1.87 -2.75 -9.87
C LYS A 7 3.38 -2.73 -9.59
N TYR A 8 4.08 -1.65 -9.92
CA TYR A 8 5.52 -1.52 -9.61
C TYR A 8 5.81 -1.19 -8.14
N TYR A 9 4.81 -0.68 -7.41
CA TYR A 9 4.90 -0.33 -5.99
C TYR A 9 4.30 -1.40 -5.07
N GLU A 10 3.67 -2.43 -5.64
CA GLU A 10 3.15 -3.56 -4.86
C GLU A 10 4.30 -4.26 -4.10
N LYS A 11 4.04 -4.54 -2.82
CA LYS A 11 4.98 -5.23 -1.91
C LYS A 11 6.29 -4.48 -1.64
N ARG A 12 6.38 -3.19 -1.96
CA ARG A 12 7.56 -2.36 -1.66
C ARG A 12 7.23 -1.27 -0.64
N PRO A 13 8.16 -0.96 0.29
CA PRO A 13 8.01 0.18 1.18
C PRO A 13 8.04 1.47 0.35
N CYS A 14 6.93 2.17 0.38
CA CYS A 14 6.73 3.43 -0.32
C CYS A 14 6.17 4.47 0.63
N LYS A 15 6.47 5.72 0.32
CA LYS A 15 5.90 6.89 0.95
C LYS A 15 4.72 7.35 0.12
N PHE A 16 3.53 7.26 0.69
CA PHE A 16 2.29 7.69 0.07
C PHE A 16 1.89 9.04 0.61
N THR A 17 1.56 9.97 -0.28
CA THR A 17 0.96 11.26 0.08
C THR A 17 -0.51 11.22 -0.29
N PHE A 18 -1.36 11.48 0.69
CA PHE A 18 -2.79 11.57 0.51
C PHE A 18 -3.22 12.99 0.11
N ARG A 19 -4.38 13.11 -0.51
CA ARG A 19 -5.00 14.37 -0.92
C ARG A 19 -5.19 15.35 0.23
N ASN A 20 -5.37 14.84 1.45
CA ASN A 20 -5.46 15.65 2.68
C ASN A 20 -4.08 16.13 3.21
N GLY A 21 -3.01 16.01 2.42
CA GLY A 21 -1.64 16.38 2.83
C GLY A 21 -0.96 15.39 3.80
N LYS A 22 -1.69 14.37 4.27
CA LYS A 22 -1.15 13.32 5.14
C LYS A 22 -0.12 12.48 4.38
N LYS A 23 1.08 12.34 4.93
CA LYS A 23 2.14 11.48 4.40
C LYS A 23 2.22 10.23 5.26
N VAL A 24 2.13 9.06 4.65
CA VAL A 24 2.29 7.76 5.33
C VAL A 24 3.40 6.95 4.67
N PHE A 25 4.07 6.13 5.47
CA PHE A 25 5.16 5.28 5.01
C PHE A 25 4.77 3.82 5.25
N GLY A 26 4.77 3.01 4.20
CA GLY A 26 4.34 1.64 4.31
C GLY A 26 4.26 0.92 2.98
N VAL A 27 3.57 -0.21 2.96
CA VAL A 27 3.39 -1.03 1.77
C VAL A 27 1.92 -1.01 1.42
N ILE A 28 1.61 -0.78 0.14
CA ILE A 28 0.26 -0.98 -0.40
C ILE A 28 0.27 -2.22 -1.28
N TRP A 29 -0.81 -3.01 -1.19
CA TRP A 29 -1.05 -4.10 -2.11
C TRP A 29 -2.50 -4.15 -2.54
N GLU A 30 -2.71 -4.66 -3.75
CA GLU A 30 -4.04 -4.92 -4.28
C GLU A 30 -4.51 -6.31 -3.82
N SER A 31 -5.73 -6.41 -3.33
CA SER A 31 -6.36 -7.72 -3.09
C SER A 31 -7.38 -7.97 -4.18
N SER A 32 -7.04 -8.81 -5.14
CA SER A 32 -7.95 -9.22 -6.22
C SER A 32 -9.04 -10.22 -5.77
N LYS A 33 -9.18 -10.48 -4.47
CA LYS A 33 -10.18 -11.43 -3.93
C LYS A 33 -11.63 -10.97 -4.09
N GLN A 34 -11.87 -9.70 -4.46
CA GLN A 34 -13.22 -9.18 -4.69
C GLN A 34 -13.34 -8.56 -6.09
N LYS A 35 -14.56 -8.53 -6.64
CA LYS A 35 -14.89 -7.84 -7.90
C LYS A 35 -14.53 -6.34 -7.90
N ILE A 36 -14.29 -5.78 -6.71
CA ILE A 36 -13.88 -4.40 -6.48
C ILE A 36 -12.39 -4.41 -6.13
N THR A 37 -11.61 -3.62 -6.86
CA THR A 37 -10.18 -3.42 -6.61
C THR A 37 -9.98 -2.77 -5.25
N ASN A 38 -9.78 -3.57 -4.21
CA ASN A 38 -9.53 -3.10 -2.85
C ASN A 38 -8.03 -3.01 -2.59
N TYR A 39 -7.59 -1.82 -2.19
CA TYR A 39 -6.22 -1.57 -1.79
C TYR A 39 -6.09 -1.62 -0.27
N TYR A 40 -5.01 -2.22 0.19
CA TYR A 40 -4.70 -2.35 1.61
C TYR A 40 -3.36 -1.68 1.89
N PHE A 41 -3.26 -1.03 3.03
CA PHE A 41 -2.07 -0.36 3.53
C PHE A 41 -1.59 -1.01 4.83
N ILE A 42 -0.29 -1.23 4.94
CA ILE A 42 0.37 -1.63 6.18
C ILE A 42 1.60 -0.77 6.39
N SER A 43 1.85 -0.34 7.63
CA SER A 43 3.06 0.41 7.97
C SER A 43 4.29 -0.45 7.77
N ASN A 44 5.44 0.16 7.42
CA ASN A 44 6.67 -0.59 7.16
C ASN A 44 7.08 -1.51 8.33
N ASN A 45 6.99 -0.99 9.56
CA ASN A 45 7.30 -1.76 10.77
C ASN A 45 6.38 -2.98 10.95
N GLU A 46 5.10 -2.85 10.60
CA GLU A 46 4.13 -3.94 10.68
C GLU A 46 4.31 -4.93 9.52
N PHE A 47 4.69 -4.46 8.34
CA PHE A 47 5.08 -5.31 7.21
C PHE A 47 6.28 -6.19 7.56
N GLU A 48 7.35 -5.61 8.09
CA GLU A 48 8.55 -6.34 8.51
C GLU A 48 8.23 -7.38 9.58
N LYS A 49 7.41 -7.03 10.58
CA LYS A 49 6.94 -8.00 11.58
C LYS A 49 6.11 -9.11 10.95
N THR A 50 5.26 -8.80 9.98
CA THR A 50 4.36 -9.78 9.36
C THR A 50 5.14 -10.77 8.50
N ILE A 51 6.09 -10.27 7.70
CA ILE A 51 7.04 -11.07 6.93
C ILE A 51 7.89 -11.94 7.86
N LYS A 52 8.43 -11.36 8.94
CA LYS A 52 9.28 -12.08 9.91
C LYS A 52 8.52 -13.16 10.69
N ASN A 53 7.24 -12.94 10.98
CA ASN A 53 6.40 -13.89 11.71
C ASN A 53 5.59 -14.82 10.79
N SER A 54 5.78 -14.77 9.47
CA SER A 54 4.97 -15.49 8.47
C SER A 54 3.46 -15.37 8.70
N LYS A 55 3.01 -14.21 9.18
CA LYS A 55 1.59 -13.94 9.44
C LYS A 55 0.90 -13.51 8.14
N PRO A 56 -0.43 -13.74 8.02
CA PRO A 56 -1.19 -13.16 6.92
C PRO A 56 -1.09 -11.63 6.96
N LEU A 57 -0.92 -11.01 5.79
CA LEU A 57 -0.89 -9.56 5.64
C LEU A 57 -2.26 -8.98 5.97
N GLU A 58 -2.38 -8.42 7.17
CA GLU A 58 -3.54 -7.67 7.63
C GLU A 58 -3.26 -6.18 7.49
N GLY A 59 -3.90 -5.55 6.50
CA GLY A 59 -3.74 -4.12 6.22
C GLY A 59 -5.02 -3.35 6.48
N LEU A 60 -4.88 -2.04 6.64
CA LEU A 60 -6.01 -1.13 6.65
C LEU A 60 -6.52 -0.94 5.22
N PRO A 61 -7.82 -1.13 4.95
CA PRO A 61 -8.38 -0.84 3.64
C PRO A 61 -8.26 0.66 3.37
N ILE A 62 -7.72 1.01 2.20
CA ILE A 62 -7.55 2.39 1.77
C ILE A 62 -8.13 2.58 0.38
N LYS A 63 -8.57 3.80 0.09
CA LYS A 63 -8.96 4.19 -1.26
C LYS A 63 -7.73 4.77 -1.95
N ILE A 64 -7.36 4.16 -3.08
CA ILE A 64 -6.22 4.65 -3.87
C ILE A 64 -6.50 6.04 -4.48
N GLU A 65 -7.77 6.39 -4.64
CA GLU A 65 -8.24 7.71 -5.10
C GLU A 65 -7.81 8.84 -4.16
N ASP A 66 -7.63 8.53 -2.87
CA ASP A 66 -7.11 9.48 -1.90
C ASP A 66 -5.58 9.62 -1.98
N VAL A 67 -4.87 8.68 -2.62
CA VAL A 67 -3.42 8.70 -2.79
C VAL A 67 -3.06 9.50 -4.04
N ILE A 68 -2.49 10.68 -3.84
CA ILE A 68 -2.09 11.59 -4.93
C ILE A 68 -0.65 11.40 -5.36
N HIS A 69 0.19 10.79 -4.50
CA HIS A 69 1.61 10.57 -4.80
C HIS A 69 2.12 9.33 -4.08
N ALA A 70 3.01 8.59 -4.74
CA ALA A 70 3.72 7.44 -4.19
C ALA A 70 5.21 7.55 -4.57
N GLU A 71 6.08 7.50 -3.57
CA GLU A 71 7.54 7.56 -3.74
C GLU A 71 8.16 6.29 -3.15
N LEU A 72 9.03 5.61 -3.89
CA LEU A 72 9.76 4.44 -3.37
C LEU A 72 10.76 4.91 -2.33
N VAL A 73 10.72 4.32 -1.14
CA VAL A 73 11.74 4.52 -0.12
C VAL A 73 12.74 3.38 -0.31
N TYR A 74 13.91 3.71 -0.85
CA TYR A 74 15.02 2.78 -1.08
C TYR A 74 15.96 2.73 0.12
#